data_AF-A0A947AIR4-F1
#
_entry.id   AF-A0A947AIR4-F1
#
_cell.length_a   1.000
_cell.length_b   1.000
_cell.length_c   1.000
_cell.angle_alpha   90.00
_cell.angle_beta   90.00
_cell.angle_gamma   90.00
#
_symmetry.space_group_name_H-M   'P 1'
#
loop_
_entity.id
_entity.type
_entity.pdbx_description
1 polymer ?
#
loop_
_entity_poly.entity_id
_entity_poly.type
_entity_poly.pdbx_seq_one_letter_code
_entity_poly.pdbx_strand_id
1 'polypeptide(L)'
;MKKRCIAFILGMVILCFFLSCMSSNMHSKSGTTTTVILIRHADRDDKGSLTQKGHDRAEALVNTVGHRGITAIYSPDLERNLDTVKPLAEHLGINITLTPKVSLFVVSKIVNEILDKHAGAVVLWVGNVSGNLQAIYRKLGGKGKGPLEYGDLFIMTIPDHGSVKVTKSRFGL
;
A
#
# COMPACT_ATOMS: atom_id res chain seq x y z
N MET A 1 9.85 -69.02 -15.48
CA MET A 1 9.78 -68.05 -16.61
C MET A 1 8.59 -67.12 -16.41
N LYS A 2 8.78 -65.82 -16.68
CA LYS A 2 7.80 -64.70 -16.70
C LYS A 2 7.57 -64.01 -15.34
N LYS A 3 8.30 -62.92 -15.05
CA LYS A 3 8.10 -61.48 -15.43
C LYS A 3 7.20 -60.77 -14.39
N ARG A 4 7.78 -60.04 -13.42
CA ARG A 4 8.18 -58.61 -13.44
C ARG A 4 7.00 -57.62 -13.43
N CYS A 5 7.10 -56.65 -12.51
CA CYS A 5 6.48 -55.32 -12.52
C CYS A 5 5.05 -55.15 -11.96
N ILE A 6 4.87 -55.27 -10.64
CA ILE A 6 3.76 -54.62 -9.90
C ILE A 6 4.34 -53.77 -8.75
N ALA A 7 5.39 -53.01 -9.03
CA ALA A 7 6.04 -52.13 -8.05
C ALA A 7 6.32 -50.73 -8.61
N PHE A 8 5.56 -50.27 -9.62
CA PHE A 8 5.78 -48.98 -10.27
C PHE A 8 4.52 -48.11 -10.43
N ILE A 9 3.42 -48.42 -9.74
CA ILE A 9 2.20 -47.58 -9.78
C ILE A 9 1.96 -46.87 -8.43
N LEU A 10 2.91 -46.94 -7.49
CA LEU A 10 2.79 -46.33 -6.16
C LEU A 10 3.96 -45.38 -5.90
N GLY A 11 4.12 -44.34 -6.73
CA GLY A 11 5.25 -43.41 -6.55
C GLY A 11 5.24 -42.11 -7.34
N MET A 12 4.16 -41.77 -8.05
CA MET A 12 4.17 -40.59 -8.93
C MET A 12 2.84 -39.80 -8.96
N VAL A 13 2.14 -39.74 -7.83
CA VAL A 13 0.91 -38.93 -7.67
C VAL A 13 1.01 -37.89 -6.54
N ILE A 14 2.18 -37.74 -5.92
CA ILE A 14 2.43 -36.74 -4.86
C ILE A 14 3.54 -35.78 -5.32
N LEU A 15 3.22 -34.79 -6.16
CA LEU A 15 4.09 -33.58 -6.21
C LEU A 15 3.47 -32.29 -6.77
N CYS A 16 2.28 -32.29 -7.36
CA CYS A 16 1.83 -31.12 -8.15
C CYS A 16 0.71 -30.25 -7.55
N PHE A 17 0.50 -30.24 -6.22
CA PHE A 17 -0.59 -29.45 -5.62
C PHE A 17 -0.18 -28.44 -4.52
N PHE A 18 1.07 -27.99 -4.53
CA PHE A 18 1.46 -26.78 -3.81
C PHE A 18 2.23 -25.81 -4.73
N LEU A 19 1.71 -25.53 -5.92
CA LEU A 19 1.94 -24.21 -6.52
C LEU A 19 1.12 -23.20 -5.67
N SER A 20 1.60 -22.92 -4.46
CA SER A 20 1.30 -21.63 -3.85
C SER A 20 1.77 -20.61 -4.87
N CYS A 21 0.82 -19.87 -5.44
CA CYS A 21 1.12 -18.66 -6.17
C CYS A 21 1.84 -17.75 -5.18
N MET A 22 3.17 -17.85 -5.11
CA MET A 22 3.99 -16.95 -4.34
C MET A 22 3.83 -15.61 -5.04
N SER A 23 2.85 -14.84 -4.58
CA SER A 23 2.74 -13.44 -4.93
C SER A 23 4.05 -12.83 -4.48
N SER A 24 4.94 -12.55 -5.43
CA SER A 24 6.19 -11.87 -5.15
C SER A 24 5.83 -10.50 -4.58
N ASN A 25 6.08 -10.36 -3.28
CA ASN A 25 6.07 -9.07 -2.65
C ASN A 25 7.13 -8.22 -3.35
N MET A 26 6.81 -6.96 -3.56
CA MET A 26 7.74 -6.07 -4.21
C MET A 26 8.71 -5.50 -3.19
N HIS A 27 9.98 -5.49 -3.56
CA HIS A 27 11.08 -5.00 -2.73
C HIS A 27 11.56 -3.65 -3.25
N SER A 28 12.21 -2.90 -2.35
CA SER A 28 12.91 -1.68 -2.76
C SER A 28 14.12 -2.03 -3.64
N LYS A 29 14.74 -1.02 -4.26
CA LYS A 29 15.95 -1.24 -5.07
C LYS A 29 17.11 -1.70 -4.18
N SER A 30 18.02 -2.49 -4.75
CA SER A 30 19.20 -3.02 -4.04
C SER A 30 19.93 -1.94 -3.25
N GLY A 31 20.23 -2.23 -1.98
CA GLY A 31 20.91 -1.33 -1.05
C GLY A 31 20.01 -0.24 -0.46
N THR A 32 18.70 -0.23 -0.73
CA THR A 32 17.78 0.81 -0.25
C THR A 32 16.63 0.25 0.58
N THR A 33 15.96 1.12 1.32
CA THR A 33 14.74 0.80 2.06
C THR A 33 13.73 1.92 1.86
N THR A 34 12.66 1.64 1.12
CA THR A 34 11.58 2.61 0.88
C THR A 34 10.56 2.54 2.01
N THR A 35 10.09 3.70 2.48
CA THR A 35 8.98 3.78 3.43
C THR A 35 7.73 4.23 2.69
N VAL A 36 6.63 3.48 2.84
CA VAL A 36 5.32 3.87 2.31
C VAL A 36 4.35 4.07 3.47
N ILE A 37 3.83 5.29 3.59
CA ILE A 37 2.78 5.65 4.54
C ILE A 37 1.43 5.47 3.82
N LEU A 38 0.58 4.58 4.31
CA LEU A 38 -0.74 4.34 3.75
C LEU A 38 -1.82 4.87 4.69
N ILE A 39 -2.74 5.64 4.12
CA ILE A 39 -3.93 6.14 4.80
C ILE A 39 -5.17 5.91 3.94
N ARG A 40 -6.33 5.84 4.59
CA ARG A 40 -7.61 6.11 3.95
C ARG A 40 -7.82 7.64 3.88
N HIS A 41 -8.59 8.12 2.91
CA HIS A 41 -9.14 9.47 2.97
C HIS A 41 -9.84 9.73 4.33
N ALA A 42 -9.94 10.98 4.76
CA ALA A 42 -10.55 11.39 6.03
C ALA A 42 -12.09 11.29 6.02
N ASP A 43 -12.71 11.60 7.17
CA ASP A 43 -14.16 11.50 7.40
C ASP A 43 -14.95 12.29 6.34
N ARG A 44 -15.84 11.60 5.61
CA ARG A 44 -16.69 12.17 4.55
C ARG A 44 -18.17 12.05 4.87
N ASP A 45 -18.98 12.87 4.22
CA ASP A 45 -20.43 12.75 4.21
C ASP A 45 -20.91 11.65 3.24
N ASP A 46 -22.23 11.48 3.14
CA ASP A 46 -22.86 10.50 2.26
C ASP A 46 -22.71 10.85 0.77
N LYS A 47 -22.50 12.14 0.45
CA LYS A 47 -22.32 12.63 -0.93
C LYS A 47 -20.89 12.41 -1.43
N GLY A 48 -19.93 12.24 -0.53
CA GLY A 48 -18.56 11.90 -0.85
C GLY A 48 -17.53 12.94 -0.43
N SER A 49 -17.94 14.15 -0.04
CA SER A 49 -17.05 15.26 0.33
C SER A 49 -16.63 15.16 1.79
N LEU A 50 -15.49 15.77 2.15
CA LEU A 50 -15.05 15.76 3.55
C LEU A 50 -16.05 16.52 4.44
N THR A 51 -16.29 15.96 5.62
CA THR A 51 -16.98 16.68 6.70
C THR A 51 -16.03 17.66 7.37
N GLN A 52 -16.52 18.52 8.27
CA GLN A 52 -15.66 19.36 9.11
C GLN A 52 -14.63 18.51 9.86
N LYS A 53 -15.07 17.40 10.49
CA LYS A 53 -14.17 16.43 11.14
C LYS A 53 -13.13 15.85 10.18
N GLY A 54 -13.49 15.68 8.91
CA GLY A 54 -12.59 15.23 7.86
C GLY A 54 -11.50 16.26 7.54
N HIS A 55 -11.87 17.53 7.43
CA HIS A 55 -10.92 18.63 7.27
C HIS A 55 -10.00 18.76 8.49
N ASP A 56 -10.54 18.71 9.71
CA ASP A 56 -9.74 18.75 10.94
C ASP A 56 -8.73 17.59 11.00
N ARG A 57 -9.13 16.41 10.53
CA ARG A 57 -8.23 15.26 10.41
C ARG A 57 -7.18 15.44 9.32
N ALA A 58 -7.53 16.03 8.18
CA ALA A 58 -6.59 16.34 7.11
C ALA A 58 -5.50 17.31 7.60
N GLU A 59 -5.87 18.32 8.39
CA GLU A 59 -4.90 19.21 9.06
C GLU A 59 -4.01 18.47 10.06
N ALA A 60 -4.60 17.59 10.87
CA ALA A 60 -3.84 16.80 11.83
C ALA A 60 -2.81 15.85 11.17
N LEU A 61 -2.99 15.50 9.89
CA LEU A 61 -2.01 14.71 9.14
C LEU A 61 -0.67 15.44 9.04
N VAL A 62 -0.67 16.77 8.88
CA VAL A 62 0.53 17.62 8.82
C VAL A 62 1.40 17.42 10.06
N ASN A 63 0.80 17.55 11.25
CA ASN A 63 1.52 17.38 12.51
C ASN A 63 2.01 15.93 12.71
N THR A 64 1.27 14.96 12.20
CA THR A 64 1.57 13.53 12.40
C THR A 64 2.73 13.04 11.53
N VAL A 65 2.84 13.52 10.29
CA VAL A 65 3.82 13.01 9.32
C VAL A 65 4.61 14.04 8.53
N GLY A 66 4.34 15.34 8.68
CA GLY A 66 5.04 16.41 7.95
C GLY A 66 6.55 16.42 8.19
N HIS A 67 7.00 16.03 9.38
CA HIS A 67 8.41 15.94 9.73
C HIS A 67 9.11 14.66 9.23
N ARG A 68 8.41 13.74 8.55
CA ARG A 68 8.95 12.41 8.17
C ARG A 68 9.75 12.41 6.86
N GLY A 69 9.99 13.56 6.25
CA GLY A 69 10.75 13.65 4.99
C GLY A 69 10.02 13.00 3.82
N ILE A 70 8.69 13.17 3.74
CA ILE A 70 7.89 12.67 2.62
C ILE A 70 8.29 13.41 1.35
N THR A 71 8.73 12.69 0.32
CA THR A 71 9.18 13.27 -0.96
C THR A 71 8.12 13.16 -2.05
N ALA A 72 7.08 12.36 -1.85
CA ALA A 72 5.99 12.20 -2.81
C ALA A 72 4.67 11.81 -2.14
N ILE A 73 3.58 12.32 -2.70
CA ILE A 73 2.20 11.97 -2.32
C ILE A 73 1.49 11.43 -3.56
N TYR A 74 0.87 10.27 -3.43
CA TYR A 74 0.06 9.63 -4.47
C TYR A 74 -1.40 9.55 -4.04
N SER A 75 -2.30 9.92 -4.96
CA SER A 75 -3.74 9.93 -4.73
C SER A 75 -4.51 9.50 -5.98
N PRO A 76 -5.64 8.80 -5.88
CA PRO A 76 -6.61 8.78 -6.98
C PRO A 76 -7.20 10.19 -7.17
N ASP A 77 -7.66 10.48 -8.40
CA ASP A 77 -8.38 11.72 -8.73
C ASP A 77 -9.82 11.68 -8.20
N LEU A 78 -9.95 11.89 -6.88
CA LEU A 78 -11.21 11.93 -6.14
C LEU A 78 -11.11 13.04 -5.10
N GLU A 79 -12.09 13.94 -5.08
CA GLU A 79 -12.14 15.12 -4.19
C GLU A 79 -11.74 14.81 -2.75
N ARG A 80 -12.43 13.90 -2.07
CA ARG A 80 -12.09 13.49 -0.69
C ARG A 80 -10.65 13.02 -0.50
N ASN A 81 -10.05 12.37 -1.48
CA ASN A 81 -8.68 11.87 -1.38
C ASN A 81 -7.72 13.06 -1.48
N LEU A 82 -7.95 13.94 -2.45
CA LEU A 82 -7.16 15.16 -2.66
C LEU A 82 -7.27 16.09 -1.45
N ASP A 83 -8.48 16.37 -0.97
CA ASP A 83 -8.72 17.24 0.18
C ASP A 83 -8.10 16.69 1.46
N THR A 84 -7.99 15.36 1.60
CA THR A 84 -7.33 14.75 2.77
C THR A 84 -5.83 15.04 2.82
N VAL A 85 -5.16 15.08 1.66
CA VAL A 85 -3.69 15.22 1.60
C VAL A 85 -3.23 16.61 1.18
N LYS A 86 -4.15 17.48 0.74
CA LYS A 86 -3.84 18.83 0.30
C LYS A 86 -3.11 19.66 1.36
N PRO A 87 -3.53 19.71 2.64
CA PRO A 87 -2.79 20.46 3.66
C PRO A 87 -1.34 19.97 3.82
N LEU A 88 -1.13 18.66 3.78
CA LEU A 88 0.21 18.08 3.85
C LEU A 88 1.04 18.40 2.60
N ALA A 89 0.46 18.32 1.40
CA ALA A 89 1.14 18.64 0.15
C ALA A 89 1.60 20.11 0.13
N GLU A 90 0.74 21.02 0.57
CA GLU A 90 1.03 22.46 0.70
C GLU A 90 2.12 22.71 1.74
N HIS A 91 2.02 22.09 2.93
CA HIS A 91 3.04 22.20 3.98
C HIS A 91 4.43 21.74 3.51
N LEU A 92 4.49 20.66 2.72
CA LEU A 92 5.73 20.09 2.20
C LEU A 92 6.22 20.78 0.92
N GLY A 93 5.40 21.61 0.27
CA GLY A 93 5.71 22.21 -1.02
C GLY A 93 5.87 21.20 -2.16
N ILE A 94 5.14 20.08 -2.12
CA ILE A 94 5.20 19.01 -3.13
C ILE A 94 3.87 18.81 -3.85
N ASN A 95 3.94 18.44 -5.13
CA ASN A 95 2.75 18.15 -5.92
C ASN A 95 2.17 16.77 -5.60
N ILE A 96 0.84 16.67 -5.63
CA ILE A 96 0.12 15.38 -5.55
C ILE A 96 0.23 14.68 -6.90
N THR A 97 0.80 13.48 -6.91
CA THR A 97 0.84 12.63 -8.10
C THR A 97 -0.49 11.89 -8.25
N LEU A 98 -1.27 12.31 -9.25
CA LEU A 98 -2.55 11.68 -9.56
C LEU A 98 -2.33 10.29 -10.16
N THR A 99 -3.12 9.34 -9.66
CA THR A 99 -3.21 8.00 -10.22
C THR A 99 -4.55 7.79 -10.91
N PRO A 100 -4.60 6.98 -11.98
CA PRO A 100 -5.87 6.55 -12.55
C PRO A 100 -6.74 5.91 -11.47
N LYS A 101 -8.07 5.95 -11.63
CA LYS A 101 -8.98 5.17 -10.79
C LYS A 101 -8.46 3.72 -10.74
N VAL A 102 -8.00 3.32 -9.57
CA VAL A 102 -7.18 2.11 -9.42
C VAL A 102 -8.05 0.89 -9.67
N SER A 103 -7.79 0.19 -10.77
CA SER A 103 -8.20 -1.20 -10.95
C SER A 103 -7.10 -2.12 -10.43
N LEU A 104 -7.42 -3.40 -10.17
CA LEU A 104 -6.43 -4.38 -9.70
C LEU A 104 -5.21 -4.50 -10.63
N PHE A 105 -5.40 -4.29 -11.94
CA PHE A 105 -4.31 -4.28 -12.92
C PHE A 105 -3.33 -3.11 -12.75
N VAL A 106 -3.80 -1.97 -12.22
CA VAL A 106 -2.99 -0.74 -12.07
C VAL A 106 -2.16 -0.77 -10.78
N VAL A 107 -2.54 -1.60 -9.80
CA VAL A 107 -1.86 -1.71 -8.49
C VAL A 107 -0.37 -2.03 -8.64
N SER A 108 -0.02 -3.05 -9.44
CA SER A 108 1.38 -3.42 -9.67
C SER A 108 2.17 -2.29 -10.32
N LYS A 109 1.56 -1.53 -11.23
CA LYS A 109 2.22 -0.39 -11.89
C LYS A 109 2.52 0.72 -10.88
N ILE A 110 1.55 1.05 -10.03
CA ILE A 110 1.71 2.07 -8.98
C ILE A 110 2.81 1.65 -7.99
N VAL A 111 2.80 0.40 -7.52
CA VAL A 111 3.82 -0.07 -6.59
C VAL A 111 5.21 -0.11 -7.23
N ASN A 112 5.34 -0.54 -8.49
CA ASN A 112 6.61 -0.47 -9.22
C ASN A 112 7.09 0.97 -9.31
N GLU A 113 6.22 1.88 -9.71
CA GLU A 113 6.56 3.29 -9.82
C GLU A 113 7.05 3.87 -8.48
N ILE A 114 6.36 3.59 -7.38
CA ILE A 114 6.77 4.02 -6.03
C ILE A 114 8.15 3.47 -5.68
N LEU A 115 8.36 2.15 -5.82
CA LEU A 115 9.62 1.52 -5.41
C LEU A 115 10.79 1.84 -6.35
N ASP A 116 10.51 2.16 -7.62
CA ASP A 116 11.52 2.50 -8.60
C ASP A 116 11.93 3.97 -8.57
N LYS A 117 10.95 4.89 -8.57
CA LYS A 117 11.22 6.33 -8.62
C LYS A 117 11.60 6.89 -7.25
N HIS A 118 11.12 6.28 -6.18
CA HIS A 118 11.30 6.74 -4.79
C HIS A 118 12.02 5.68 -3.94
N ALA A 119 12.97 4.97 -4.53
CA ALA A 119 13.84 4.04 -3.82
C ALA A 119 14.57 4.76 -2.67
N GLY A 120 14.50 4.19 -1.46
CA GLY A 120 15.12 4.78 -0.27
C GLY A 120 14.39 5.99 0.35
N ALA A 121 13.31 6.47 -0.27
CA ALA A 121 12.59 7.65 0.19
C ALA A 121 11.32 7.30 1.00
N VAL A 122 10.61 8.33 1.48
CA VAL A 122 9.33 8.23 2.18
C VAL A 122 8.22 8.73 1.26
N VAL A 123 7.23 7.87 0.98
CA VAL A 123 6.10 8.18 0.09
C VAL A 123 4.80 8.01 0.84
N LEU A 124 3.83 8.90 0.62
CA LEU A 124 2.47 8.75 1.15
C LEU A 124 1.50 8.32 0.06
N TRP A 125 0.66 7.33 0.35
CA TRP A 125 -0.46 6.89 -0.47
C TRP A 125 -1.78 7.11 0.27
N VAL A 126 -2.68 7.90 -0.31
CA VAL A 126 -4.06 8.05 0.17
C VAL A 126 -5.01 7.22 -0.68
N GLY A 127 -5.75 6.32 -0.02
CA GLY A 127 -6.61 5.36 -0.70
C GLY A 127 -8.05 5.33 -0.21
N ASN A 128 -8.76 4.30 -0.66
CA ASN A 128 -10.13 3.97 -0.36
C ASN A 128 -10.22 2.49 0.03
N VAL A 129 -11.05 2.20 1.04
CA VAL A 129 -11.26 0.82 1.54
C VAL A 129 -11.84 -0.08 0.44
N SER A 130 -12.81 0.44 -0.31
CA SER A 130 -13.36 -0.24 -1.48
C SER A 130 -12.36 -0.22 -2.64
N GLY A 131 -11.40 -1.15 -2.60
CA GLY A 131 -10.56 -1.50 -3.74
C GLY A 131 -9.07 -1.21 -3.51
N ASN A 132 -8.67 0.05 -3.60
CA ASN A 132 -7.26 0.37 -3.89
C ASN A 132 -6.32 0.25 -2.69
N LEU A 133 -6.78 0.61 -1.49
CA LEU A 133 -5.92 0.73 -0.32
C LEU A 133 -5.44 -0.64 0.15
N GLN A 134 -6.37 -1.59 0.24
CA GLN A 134 -6.05 -2.97 0.62
C GLN A 134 -5.21 -3.67 -0.45
N ALA A 135 -5.43 -3.38 -1.74
CA ALA A 135 -4.67 -3.98 -2.83
C ALA A 135 -3.21 -3.49 -2.83
N ILE A 136 -2.99 -2.18 -2.69
CA ILE A 136 -1.65 -1.58 -2.54
C ILE A 136 -0.96 -2.13 -1.29
N TYR A 137 -1.65 -2.15 -0.14
CA TYR A 137 -1.13 -2.71 1.11
C TYR A 137 -0.65 -4.16 0.96
N ARG A 138 -1.45 -5.04 0.34
CA ARG A 138 -1.06 -6.43 0.10
C ARG A 138 0.08 -6.55 -0.88
N LYS A 139 0.09 -5.76 -1.95
CA LYS A 139 1.15 -5.81 -2.98
C LYS A 139 2.51 -5.37 -2.44
N LEU A 140 2.51 -4.44 -1.48
CA LEU A 140 3.68 -4.02 -0.70
C LEU A 140 4.07 -5.05 0.38
N GLY A 141 3.46 -6.25 0.45
CA GLY A 141 3.80 -7.29 1.43
C GLY A 141 3.08 -7.19 2.78
N GLY A 142 2.08 -6.31 2.89
CA GLY A 142 1.22 -6.21 4.05
C GLY A 142 0.37 -7.46 4.25
N LYS A 143 0.31 -7.95 5.50
CA LYS A 143 -0.49 -9.12 5.90
C LYS A 143 -1.79 -8.69 6.60
N GLY A 144 -2.86 -9.46 6.42
CA GLY A 144 -4.16 -9.17 7.04
C GLY A 144 -4.88 -7.95 6.47
N LYS A 145 -5.62 -7.23 7.32
CA LYS A 145 -6.34 -5.99 6.99
C LYS A 145 -5.38 -4.79 7.02
N GLY A 146 -5.46 -3.93 6.00
CA GLY A 146 -4.74 -2.66 5.91
C GLY A 146 -5.39 -1.56 6.78
N PRO A 147 -5.05 -0.28 6.54
CA PRO A 147 -5.69 0.84 7.24
C PRO A 147 -7.13 1.02 6.75
N LEU A 148 -8.12 0.60 7.53
CA LEU A 148 -9.53 0.58 7.12
C LEU A 148 -10.33 1.73 7.71
N GLU A 149 -10.01 2.13 8.93
CA GLU A 149 -10.76 3.15 9.66
C GLU A 149 -10.27 4.55 9.29
N TYR A 150 -11.16 5.54 9.43
CA TYR A 150 -10.73 6.94 9.35
C TYR A 150 -9.68 7.22 10.42
N GLY A 151 -8.58 7.83 10.00
CA GLY A 151 -7.45 8.08 10.89
C GLY A 151 -6.47 6.92 11.02
N ASP A 152 -6.72 5.73 10.44
CA ASP A 152 -5.68 4.69 10.40
C ASP A 152 -4.48 5.15 9.57
N LEU A 153 -3.27 4.97 10.12
CA LEU A 153 -2.02 5.31 9.47
C LEU A 153 -1.05 4.13 9.57
N PHE A 154 -0.76 3.49 8.45
CA PHE A 154 0.14 2.33 8.42
C PHE A 154 1.44 2.73 7.74
N ILE A 155 2.55 2.65 8.46
CA ILE A 155 3.89 2.91 7.95
C ILE A 155 4.52 1.58 7.60
N MET A 156 4.71 1.34 6.30
CA MET A 156 5.37 0.15 5.77
C MET A 156 6.83 0.47 5.47
N THR A 157 7.74 -0.34 5.99
CA THR A 157 9.17 -0.30 5.68
C THR A 157 9.48 -1.47 4.74
N ILE A 158 9.80 -1.15 3.49
CA ILE A 158 10.02 -2.11 2.41
C ILE A 158 11.54 -2.20 2.17
N PRO A 159 12.21 -3.27 2.66
CA PRO A 159 13.60 -3.50 2.35
C PRO A 159 13.79 -3.99 0.90
N ASP A 160 15.01 -3.96 0.42
CA ASP A 160 15.44 -4.58 -0.84
C ASP A 160 15.44 -6.12 -0.80
N HIS A 161 15.45 -6.71 0.40
CA HIS A 161 15.26 -8.14 0.64
C HIS A 161 14.61 -8.43 2.00
N GLY A 162 13.92 -9.56 2.12
CA GLY A 162 13.32 -10.01 3.38
C GLY A 162 11.90 -9.47 3.63
N SER A 163 11.44 -9.54 4.88
CA SER A 163 10.03 -9.22 5.20
C SER A 163 9.80 -7.72 5.40
N VAL A 164 8.66 -7.25 4.88
CA VAL A 164 8.17 -5.89 5.10
C VAL A 164 7.70 -5.72 6.55
N LYS A 165 8.11 -4.62 7.18
CA LYS A 165 7.66 -4.26 8.54
C LYS A 165 6.50 -3.27 8.44
N VAL A 166 5.48 -3.43 9.28
CA VAL A 166 4.32 -2.54 9.33
C VAL A 166 4.19 -1.98 10.74
N THR A 167 4.31 -0.67 10.88
CA THR A 167 3.99 0.05 12.11
C THR A 167 2.62 0.69 11.96
N LYS A 168 1.71 0.40 12.90
CA LYS A 168 0.36 0.96 12.91
C LYS A 168 0.31 2.16 13.84
N SER A 169 -0.31 3.23 13.40
CA SER A 169 -0.52 4.46 14.14
C SER A 169 -1.85 5.08 13.73
N ARG A 170 -2.11 6.31 14.19
CA ARG A 170 -3.29 7.09 13.82
C ARG A 170 -2.93 8.55 13.57
N PHE A 171 -3.79 9.27 12.88
CA PHE A 171 -3.72 10.73 12.69
C PHE A 171 -5.08 11.36 12.92
N GLY A 172 -5.09 12.56 13.54
CA GLY A 172 -6.32 13.21 14.01
C GLY A 172 -7.01 12.43 15.15
N LEU A 173 -8.21 12.87 15.51
CA LEU A 173 -9.00 12.33 16.63
C LEU A 173 -9.48 10.90 16.42
#